data_AF-A0A1I7USS8-F1
#
_entry.id   AF-A0A1I7USS8-F1
#
_cell.length_a   1.000
_cell.length_b   1.000
_cell.length_c   1.000
_cell.angle_alpha   90.00
_cell.angle_beta   90.00
_cell.angle_gamma   90.00
#
_symmetry.space_group_name_H-M   'P 1'
#
loop_
_entity.id
_entity.type
_entity.pdbx_description
1 polymer ?
#
loop_
_entity_poly.entity_id
_entity_poly.type
_entity_poly.pdbx_seq_one_letter_code
_entity_poly.pdbx_strand_id
1 'polypeptide(L)'
;MTSMEEKYVREIRDRDPATVDTLFLDNVKDGKIGGINDKLTNLTMLSMVRCGLTTLAGFPLLPALTYLDISDNQLGDDASFDVLVKNAPELERITLASNKLTLDNLRPLKMLPKLSELDLTNNAALGLLEEYRVKVFEMIPSLKILDGCDVDGDEVEEEEFTGEGGEGESGEESGDEEGPGLSYLNKSQFSDDETDDYVPEENGDESRGVKRAASGEDDDEEPESKKAAADDE
;
A
#
# COMPACT_ATOMS: atom_id res chain seq x y z
N MET A 1 13.84 15.65 6.05
CA MET A 1 12.82 14.65 5.66
C MET A 1 12.02 14.38 6.91
N THR A 2 10.70 14.29 6.81
CA THR A 2 9.85 14.01 7.99
C THR A 2 9.98 12.53 8.34
N SER A 3 10.29 12.23 9.59
CA SER A 3 10.36 10.86 10.09
C SER A 3 8.96 10.25 10.26
N MET A 4 8.89 8.93 10.37
CA MET A 4 7.61 8.24 10.63
C MET A 4 7.03 8.67 11.98
N GLU A 5 7.91 8.89 12.96
CA GLU A 5 7.52 9.35 14.29
C GLU A 5 6.95 10.77 14.27
N GLU A 6 7.56 11.70 13.52
CA GLU A 6 7.02 13.05 13.35
C GLU A 6 5.66 13.05 12.66
N LYS A 7 5.48 12.17 11.66
CA LYS A 7 4.20 11.98 10.97
C LYS A 7 3.15 11.40 11.91
N TYR A 8 3.51 10.38 12.68
CA TYR A 8 2.67 9.78 13.71
C TYR A 8 2.17 10.83 14.72
N VAL A 9 3.06 11.67 15.26
CA VAL A 9 2.67 12.73 16.21
C VAL A 9 1.69 13.72 15.58
N ARG A 10 1.84 14.05 14.28
CA ARG A 10 0.93 14.94 13.56
C ARG A 10 -0.43 14.31 13.27
N GLU A 11 -0.47 13.00 13.03
CA GLU A 11 -1.72 12.27 12.79
C GLU A 11 -2.50 12.07 14.08
N ILE A 12 -1.84 11.61 15.15
CA ILE A 12 -2.50 11.42 16.46
C ILE A 12 -2.90 12.76 17.08
N ARG A 13 -2.05 13.79 16.99
CA ARG A 13 -2.23 15.09 17.66
C ARG A 13 -2.42 14.87 19.17
N ASP A 14 -3.52 15.39 19.72
CA ASP A 14 -3.92 15.22 21.11
C ASP A 14 -4.98 14.11 21.30
N ARG A 15 -5.24 13.28 20.29
CA ARG A 15 -6.16 12.14 20.41
C ARG A 15 -5.56 11.05 21.27
N ASP A 16 -6.41 10.32 21.98
CA ASP A 16 -5.98 9.13 22.69
C ASP A 16 -5.65 8.02 21.66
N PRO A 17 -4.47 7.39 21.72
CA PRO A 17 -4.10 6.33 20.79
C PRO A 17 -5.09 5.15 20.77
N ALA A 18 -5.76 4.87 21.88
CA ALA A 18 -6.71 3.77 21.94
C ALA A 18 -8.01 4.08 21.18
N THR A 19 -8.31 5.34 20.84
CA THR A 19 -9.51 5.69 20.07
C THR A 19 -9.26 5.77 18.57
N VAL A 20 -8.04 5.50 18.10
CA VAL A 20 -7.68 5.62 16.69
C VAL A 20 -7.90 4.29 16.00
N ASP A 21 -8.86 4.27 15.06
CA ASP A 21 -9.19 3.11 14.22
C ASP A 21 -8.41 3.10 12.89
N THR A 22 -8.01 4.26 12.38
CA THR A 22 -7.36 4.40 11.07
C THR A 22 -6.17 5.35 11.17
N LEU A 23 -5.03 4.96 10.59
CA LEU A 23 -3.79 5.72 10.63
C LEU A 23 -3.04 5.70 9.29
N PHE A 24 -2.70 6.89 8.78
CA PHE A 24 -1.98 7.09 7.52
C PHE A 24 -0.59 7.72 7.75
N LEU A 25 0.46 6.94 7.52
CA LEU A 25 1.86 7.36 7.72
C LEU A 25 2.65 7.44 6.42
N ASP A 26 1.96 7.66 5.30
CA ASP A 26 2.54 7.60 3.96
C ASP A 26 3.58 8.71 3.70
N ASN A 27 4.42 8.49 2.69
CA ASN A 27 5.39 9.45 2.16
C ASN A 27 6.52 9.83 3.12
N VAL A 28 6.92 8.89 3.98
CA VAL A 28 8.06 9.01 4.89
C VAL A 28 9.33 8.46 4.21
N LYS A 29 10.53 8.90 4.60
CA LYS A 29 11.79 8.43 3.99
C LYS A 29 12.81 7.88 4.98
N ASP A 30 12.35 7.50 6.17
CA ASP A 30 13.20 6.97 7.24
C ASP A 30 13.55 5.50 7.04
N GLY A 31 12.74 4.75 6.26
CA GLY A 31 12.91 3.32 6.06
C GLY A 31 12.78 2.48 7.34
N LYS A 32 12.23 3.07 8.40
CA LYS A 32 12.06 2.47 9.71
C LYS A 32 10.67 2.75 10.25
N ILE A 33 10.10 1.75 10.90
CA ILE A 33 8.87 1.89 11.67
C ILE A 33 9.20 2.65 12.95
N GLY A 34 8.50 3.75 13.20
CA GLY A 34 8.71 4.61 14.37
C GLY A 34 7.42 5.30 14.82
N GLY A 35 7.32 5.61 16.12
CA GLY A 35 6.14 6.22 16.74
C GLY A 35 4.98 5.25 17.03
N ILE A 36 4.70 4.30 16.13
CA ILE A 36 3.64 3.30 16.30
C ILE A 36 3.95 2.41 17.53
N ASN A 37 2.95 2.18 18.37
CA ASN A 37 3.09 1.44 19.62
C ASN A 37 1.83 0.63 19.95
N ASP A 38 1.94 -0.20 20.99
CA ASP A 38 0.92 -1.13 21.49
C ASP A 38 -0.31 -0.45 22.13
N LYS A 39 -0.32 0.88 22.27
CA LYS A 39 -1.50 1.62 22.76
C LYS A 39 -2.58 1.78 21.70
N LEU A 40 -2.27 1.55 20.43
CA LEU A 40 -3.20 1.61 19.30
C LEU A 40 -4.08 0.34 19.26
N THR A 41 -4.79 0.06 20.35
CA THR A 41 -5.49 -1.22 20.56
C THR A 41 -6.70 -1.41 19.67
N ASN A 42 -7.29 -0.33 19.17
CA ASN A 42 -8.47 -0.34 18.29
C ASN A 42 -8.13 -0.02 16.83
N LEU A 43 -6.84 0.04 16.48
CA LEU A 43 -6.43 0.34 15.11
C LEU A 43 -6.79 -0.82 14.19
N THR A 44 -7.69 -0.54 13.25
CA THR A 44 -8.21 -1.47 12.23
C THR A 44 -7.50 -1.31 10.89
N MET A 45 -7.13 -0.08 10.51
CA MET A 45 -6.48 0.23 9.24
C MET A 45 -5.18 1.01 9.45
N LEU A 46 -4.08 0.50 8.88
CA LEU A 46 -2.77 1.15 8.89
C LEU A 46 -2.20 1.25 7.48
N SER A 47 -1.88 2.47 7.05
CA SER A 47 -1.20 2.74 5.79
C SER A 47 0.21 3.29 6.04
N MET A 48 1.21 2.68 5.40
CA MET A 48 2.61 3.11 5.39
C MET A 48 3.18 3.06 3.97
N VAL A 49 2.47 3.68 3.03
CA VAL A 49 2.82 3.69 1.60
C VAL A 49 4.00 4.63 1.34
N ARG A 50 4.94 4.21 0.49
CA ARG A 50 6.11 5.02 0.09
C ARG A 50 6.92 5.52 1.29
N CYS A 51 7.18 4.62 2.24
CA CYS A 51 7.96 4.87 3.45
C CYS A 51 9.45 4.49 3.33
N GLY A 52 9.81 3.77 2.27
CA GLY A 52 11.15 3.23 2.04
C GLY A 52 11.49 2.03 2.95
N LEU A 53 10.49 1.32 3.46
CA LEU A 53 10.67 0.18 4.35
C LEU A 53 11.36 -0.98 3.62
N THR A 54 12.40 -1.54 4.22
CA THR A 54 13.07 -2.78 3.75
C THR A 54 12.72 -3.99 4.63
N THR A 55 12.26 -3.73 5.86
CA THR A 55 11.90 -4.74 6.86
C THR A 55 10.72 -4.25 7.70
N LEU A 56 9.94 -5.19 8.22
CA LEU A 56 8.91 -4.96 9.23
C LEU A 56 9.42 -5.16 10.66
N ALA A 57 10.74 -5.33 10.84
CA ALA A 57 11.33 -5.40 12.17
C ALA A 57 10.92 -4.19 13.03
N GLY A 58 10.41 -4.45 14.23
CA GLY A 58 9.90 -3.41 15.13
C GLY A 58 8.43 -3.06 14.96
N PHE A 59 7.68 -3.78 14.12
CA PHE A 59 6.21 -3.66 14.06
C PHE A 59 5.60 -3.93 15.45
N PRO A 60 4.75 -3.04 16.01
CA PRO A 60 4.19 -3.20 17.35
C PRO A 60 3.02 -4.19 17.39
N LEU A 61 2.60 -4.59 18.60
CA LEU A 61 1.42 -5.43 18.81
C LEU A 61 0.14 -4.62 18.54
N LEU A 62 -0.58 -4.98 17.48
CA LEU A 62 -1.81 -4.36 17.01
C LEU A 62 -2.89 -5.44 16.82
N PRO A 63 -3.57 -5.84 17.92
CA PRO A 63 -4.44 -7.00 17.90
C PRO A 63 -5.74 -6.80 17.11
N ALA A 64 -6.17 -5.57 16.86
CA ALA A 64 -7.40 -5.24 16.12
C ALA A 64 -7.16 -4.90 14.63
N LEU A 65 -5.91 -4.98 14.15
CA LEU A 65 -5.56 -4.56 12.80
C LEU A 65 -6.08 -5.57 11.78
N THR A 66 -6.99 -5.13 10.92
CA THR A 66 -7.61 -5.94 9.87
C THR A 66 -7.06 -5.58 8.48
N TYR A 67 -6.68 -4.33 8.25
CA TYR A 67 -6.13 -3.86 6.98
C TYR A 67 -4.75 -3.20 7.15
N LEU A 68 -3.76 -3.71 6.42
CA LEU A 68 -2.42 -3.14 6.32
C LEU A 68 -2.04 -2.82 4.87
N ASP A 69 -1.80 -1.55 4.58
CA ASP A 69 -1.22 -1.11 3.30
C ASP A 69 0.24 -0.69 3.49
N ILE A 70 1.15 -1.41 2.84
CA ILE A 70 2.59 -1.12 2.83
C ILE A 70 3.14 -1.09 1.40
N SER A 71 2.33 -0.57 0.48
CA SER A 71 2.67 -0.43 -0.93
C SER A 71 3.83 0.55 -1.19
N ASP A 72 4.46 0.42 -2.36
CA ASP A 72 5.55 1.30 -2.82
C ASP A 72 6.72 1.39 -1.82
N ASN A 73 7.08 0.24 -1.24
CA ASN A 73 8.22 0.10 -0.34
C ASN A 73 9.33 -0.75 -1.00
N GLN A 74 10.34 -1.13 -0.23
CA GLN A 74 11.50 -1.90 -0.69
C GLN A 74 11.59 -3.25 0.03
N LEU A 75 10.44 -3.82 0.41
CA LEU A 75 10.36 -5.11 1.09
C LEU A 75 10.79 -6.22 0.13
N GLY A 76 11.63 -7.13 0.63
CA GLY A 76 12.15 -8.27 -0.11
C GLY A 76 12.54 -9.38 0.85
N ASP A 77 13.77 -9.88 0.73
CA ASP A 77 14.28 -10.97 1.57
C ASP A 77 14.26 -10.67 3.08
N ASP A 78 14.50 -9.41 3.47
CA ASP A 78 14.55 -8.97 4.86
C ASP A 78 13.18 -8.51 5.43
N ALA A 79 12.08 -8.68 4.68
CA ALA A 79 10.77 -8.15 5.05
C ALA A 79 10.27 -8.62 6.43
N SER A 80 10.62 -9.84 6.85
CA SER A 80 10.31 -10.41 8.17
C SER A 80 8.80 -10.45 8.52
N PHE A 81 8.00 -11.05 7.62
CA PHE A 81 6.54 -11.18 7.81
C PHE A 81 6.11 -12.01 9.03
N ASP A 82 7.00 -12.82 9.62
CA ASP A 82 6.76 -13.52 10.89
C ASP A 82 6.33 -12.59 12.03
N VAL A 83 6.72 -11.31 11.97
CA VAL A 83 6.30 -10.33 12.98
C VAL A 83 4.81 -10.03 12.88
N LEU A 84 4.24 -9.99 11.67
CA LEU A 84 2.82 -9.73 11.46
C LEU A 84 1.96 -10.87 12.04
N VAL A 85 2.40 -12.11 11.84
CA VAL A 85 1.73 -13.30 12.41
C VAL A 85 1.60 -13.21 13.93
N LYS A 86 2.63 -12.66 14.60
CA LYS A 86 2.64 -12.54 16.07
C LYS A 86 1.90 -11.30 16.56
N ASN A 87 2.00 -10.21 15.81
CA ASN A 87 1.62 -8.89 16.31
C ASN A 87 0.29 -8.39 15.75
N ALA A 88 -0.20 -8.96 14.65
CA ALA A 88 -1.47 -8.59 14.02
C ALA A 88 -2.21 -9.85 13.53
N PRO A 89 -2.70 -10.70 14.45
CA PRO A 89 -3.33 -11.98 14.10
C PRO A 89 -4.68 -11.85 13.39
N GLU A 90 -5.33 -10.69 13.50
CA GLU A 90 -6.64 -10.40 12.94
C GLU A 90 -6.58 -9.79 11.52
N LEU A 91 -5.40 -9.80 10.87
CA LEU A 91 -5.25 -9.27 9.51
C LEU A 91 -6.09 -10.05 8.50
N GLU A 92 -6.93 -9.31 7.77
CA GLU A 92 -7.84 -9.79 6.74
C GLU A 92 -7.38 -9.37 5.35
N ARG A 93 -6.88 -8.13 5.22
CA ARG A 93 -6.38 -7.55 3.96
C ARG A 93 -4.95 -7.04 4.13
N ILE A 94 -4.07 -7.38 3.19
CA ILE A 94 -2.70 -6.83 3.13
C ILE A 94 -2.40 -6.39 1.69
N THR A 95 -2.00 -5.12 1.55
CA THR A 95 -1.55 -4.58 0.26
C THR A 95 -0.03 -4.44 0.27
N LEU A 96 0.63 -5.23 -0.58
CA LEU A 96 2.08 -5.29 -0.76
C LEU A 96 2.51 -4.84 -2.16
N ALA A 97 1.65 -4.06 -2.83
CA ALA A 97 1.88 -3.63 -4.20
C ALA A 97 3.20 -2.87 -4.35
N SER A 98 3.86 -3.02 -5.50
CA SER A 98 5.11 -2.31 -5.83
C SER A 98 6.24 -2.51 -4.80
N ASN A 99 6.48 -3.76 -4.38
CA ASN A 99 7.63 -4.14 -3.56
C ASN A 99 8.60 -5.06 -4.36
N LYS A 100 9.59 -5.66 -3.68
CA LYS A 100 10.58 -6.59 -4.25
C LYS A 100 10.42 -8.00 -3.66
N LEU A 101 9.18 -8.43 -3.44
CA LEU A 101 8.88 -9.70 -2.78
C LEU A 101 9.03 -10.89 -3.72
N THR A 102 9.40 -12.02 -3.14
CA THR A 102 9.43 -13.35 -3.78
C THR A 102 8.44 -14.29 -3.10
N LEU A 103 8.17 -15.42 -3.73
CA LEU A 103 7.25 -16.44 -3.20
C LEU A 103 7.70 -17.01 -1.84
N ASP A 104 9.01 -17.03 -1.55
CA ASP A 104 9.53 -17.52 -0.27
C ASP A 104 9.17 -16.57 0.88
N ASN A 105 9.18 -15.26 0.61
CA ASN A 105 8.86 -14.24 1.63
C ASN A 105 7.41 -14.33 2.11
N LEU A 106 6.49 -14.86 1.28
CA LEU A 106 5.07 -14.99 1.63
C LEU A 106 4.77 -16.18 2.55
N ARG A 107 5.72 -17.10 2.73
CA ARG A 107 5.53 -18.32 3.54
C ARG A 107 5.02 -18.08 4.96
N PRO A 108 5.43 -17.03 5.70
CA PRO A 108 4.89 -16.77 7.03
C PRO A 108 3.41 -16.36 7.00
N LEU A 109 2.93 -15.73 5.93
CA LEU A 109 1.55 -15.23 5.83
C LEU A 109 0.51 -16.34 5.89
N LYS A 110 0.87 -17.59 5.53
CA LYS A 110 -0.03 -18.77 5.68
C LYS A 110 -0.46 -19.03 7.13
N MET A 111 0.25 -18.46 8.11
CA MET A 111 -0.08 -18.60 9.53
C MET A 111 -1.12 -17.59 10.00
N LEU A 112 -1.50 -16.62 9.16
CA LEU A 112 -2.58 -15.68 9.45
C LEU A 112 -3.93 -16.38 9.16
N PRO A 113 -4.75 -16.66 10.19
CA PRO A 113 -5.95 -17.46 10.02
C PRO A 113 -7.08 -16.71 9.28
N LYS A 114 -7.06 -15.38 9.32
CA LYS A 114 -8.11 -14.51 8.77
C LYS A 114 -7.75 -13.84 7.45
N LEU A 115 -6.52 -14.00 6.96
CA LEU A 115 -6.07 -13.35 5.74
C LEU A 115 -6.88 -13.86 4.54
N SER A 116 -7.76 -13.01 4.02
CA SER A 116 -8.63 -13.29 2.88
C SER A 116 -8.23 -12.53 1.63
N GLU A 117 -7.54 -11.40 1.77
CA GLU A 117 -7.19 -10.53 0.65
C GLU A 117 -5.72 -10.15 0.67
N LEU A 118 -5.07 -10.30 -0.49
CA LEU A 118 -3.65 -10.00 -0.65
C LEU A 118 -3.43 -9.35 -2.02
N ASP A 119 -2.78 -8.19 -2.03
CA ASP A 119 -2.35 -7.54 -3.27
C ASP A 119 -0.81 -7.62 -3.38
N LEU A 120 -0.34 -8.30 -4.43
CA LEU A 120 1.06 -8.49 -4.79
C LEU A 120 1.40 -7.83 -6.13
N THR A 121 0.54 -6.98 -6.67
CA THR A 121 0.74 -6.31 -7.95
C THR A 121 2.07 -5.57 -7.99
N ASN A 122 2.66 -5.45 -9.18
CA ASN A 122 3.94 -4.78 -9.40
C ASN A 122 5.13 -5.32 -8.58
N ASN A 123 5.10 -6.57 -8.10
CA ASN A 123 6.29 -7.24 -7.56
C ASN A 123 7.06 -7.93 -8.69
N ALA A 124 8.21 -7.36 -9.07
CA ALA A 124 8.97 -7.78 -10.25
C ALA A 124 9.37 -9.26 -10.25
N ALA A 125 9.70 -9.84 -9.09
CA ALA A 125 10.11 -11.24 -9.00
C ALA A 125 8.92 -12.22 -9.10
N LEU A 126 7.73 -11.81 -8.65
CA LEU A 126 6.52 -12.63 -8.76
C LEU A 126 5.95 -12.64 -10.18
N GLY A 127 6.02 -11.50 -10.88
CA GLY A 127 5.56 -11.41 -12.27
C GLY A 127 6.33 -12.29 -13.26
N LEU A 128 7.52 -12.79 -12.88
CA LEU A 128 8.31 -13.72 -13.68
C LEU A 128 7.96 -15.20 -13.41
N LEU A 129 7.18 -15.49 -12.36
CA LEU A 129 6.82 -16.84 -11.99
C LEU A 129 5.60 -17.31 -12.79
N GLU A 130 5.76 -18.41 -13.52
CA GLU A 130 4.64 -19.14 -14.09
C GLU A 130 3.71 -19.62 -12.98
N GLU A 131 2.41 -19.44 -13.19
CA GLU A 131 1.34 -19.88 -12.29
C GLU A 131 1.48 -19.32 -10.86
N TYR A 132 2.00 -18.08 -10.70
CA TYR A 132 2.21 -17.50 -9.37
C TYR A 132 0.91 -17.44 -8.54
N ARG A 133 -0.24 -17.10 -9.15
CA ARG A 133 -1.54 -17.08 -8.47
C ARG A 133 -1.85 -18.43 -7.83
N VAL A 134 -1.73 -19.52 -8.60
CA VAL A 134 -2.00 -20.89 -8.13
C VAL A 134 -1.10 -21.22 -6.94
N LYS A 135 0.20 -20.93 -7.05
CA LYS A 135 1.16 -21.20 -5.97
C LYS A 135 0.86 -20.38 -4.70
N VAL A 136 0.38 -19.14 -4.84
CA VAL A 136 0.01 -18.29 -3.70
C VAL A 136 -1.25 -18.82 -3.02
N PHE A 137 -2.29 -19.17 -3.78
CA PHE A 137 -3.51 -19.78 -3.23
C PHE A 137 -3.25 -21.15 -2.57
N GLU A 138 -2.37 -21.99 -3.15
CA GLU A 138 -1.95 -23.24 -2.53
C GLU A 138 -1.13 -23.02 -1.25
N MET A 139 -0.35 -21.93 -1.19
CA MET A 139 0.47 -21.60 -0.02
C MET A 139 -0.36 -21.02 1.13
N ILE A 140 -1.35 -20.19 0.83
CA ILE A 140 -2.17 -19.46 1.79
C ILE A 140 -3.63 -19.90 1.59
N PRO A 141 -4.07 -21.00 2.24
CA PRO A 141 -5.39 -21.58 1.99
C PRO A 141 -6.56 -20.72 2.53
N SER A 142 -6.29 -19.73 3.37
CA SER A 142 -7.30 -18.76 3.83
C SER A 142 -7.62 -17.68 2.78
N LEU A 143 -6.73 -17.51 1.79
CA LEU A 143 -6.82 -16.44 0.80
C LEU A 143 -7.99 -16.69 -0.15
N LYS A 144 -8.80 -15.65 -0.36
CA LYS A 144 -9.95 -15.64 -1.27
C LYS A 144 -9.72 -14.73 -2.46
N ILE A 145 -9.05 -13.59 -2.24
CA ILE A 145 -8.81 -12.57 -3.25
C ILE A 145 -7.30 -12.32 -3.33
N LEU A 146 -6.79 -12.35 -4.55
CA LEU A 146 -5.41 -12.06 -4.89
C LEU A 146 -5.38 -11.03 -6.01
N ASP A 147 -4.63 -9.94 -5.85
CA ASP A 147 -4.48 -8.88 -6.87
C ASP A 147 -5.84 -8.35 -7.40
N GLY A 148 -6.85 -8.22 -6.52
CA GLY A 148 -8.20 -7.79 -6.88
C GLY A 148 -9.05 -8.82 -7.64
N CYS A 149 -8.56 -10.04 -7.85
CA CYS A 149 -9.31 -11.12 -8.48
C CYS A 149 -9.49 -12.30 -7.51
N ASP A 150 -10.61 -13.00 -7.59
CA ASP A 150 -10.88 -14.17 -6.76
C ASP A 150 -10.13 -15.44 -7.22
N VAL A 151 -10.48 -16.59 -6.63
CA VAL A 151 -9.92 -17.91 -6.98
C VAL A 151 -10.31 -18.37 -8.39
N ASP A 152 -11.46 -17.92 -8.90
CA ASP A 152 -11.97 -18.22 -10.23
C ASP A 152 -11.37 -17.28 -11.30
N GLY A 153 -10.78 -16.16 -10.84
CA GLY A 153 -10.15 -15.15 -11.67
C GLY A 153 -11.08 -14.00 -12.06
N ASP A 154 -12.24 -13.90 -11.42
CA ASP A 154 -13.17 -12.80 -11.58
C ASP A 154 -12.70 -11.60 -10.74
N GLU A 155 -12.77 -10.40 -11.32
CA GLU A 155 -12.45 -9.15 -10.62
C GLU A 155 -13.49 -8.93 -9.52
N VAL A 156 -13.01 -8.81 -8.29
CA VAL A 156 -13.85 -8.46 -7.15
C VAL A 156 -13.81 -6.95 -7.05
N GLU A 157 -14.97 -6.30 -7.21
CA GLU A 157 -15.09 -4.88 -6.90
C GLU A 157 -14.70 -4.71 -5.44
N GLU A 158 -13.67 -3.89 -5.18
CA GLU A 158 -13.33 -3.54 -3.80
C GLU A 158 -14.57 -2.89 -3.18
N GLU A 159 -15.28 -3.62 -2.34
CA GLU A 159 -16.25 -3.03 -1.44
C GLU A 159 -15.45 -2.04 -0.61
N GLU A 160 -15.55 -0.76 -0.96
CA GLU A 160 -14.95 0.35 -0.21
C GLU A 160 -15.27 0.07 1.25
N PHE A 161 -14.25 0.07 2.11
CA PHE A 161 -14.35 -0.14 3.54
C PHE A 161 -15.36 0.85 4.14
N THR A 162 -16.65 0.55 4.02
CA THR A 162 -17.71 1.15 4.80
C THR A 162 -17.57 0.45 6.13
N GLY A 163 -16.81 1.06 7.05
CA GLY A 163 -16.63 0.53 8.38
C GLY A 163 -17.98 0.24 9.04
N GLU A 164 -18.48 -0.98 8.90
CA GLU A 164 -19.58 -1.51 9.69
C GLU A 164 -18.98 -2.00 11.03
N GLY A 165 -18.67 -1.01 11.86
CA GLY A 165 -18.57 -1.22 13.29
C GLY A 165 -19.97 -1.40 13.87
N GLY A 166 -20.30 -2.62 14.29
CA GLY A 166 -21.54 -2.98 14.99
C GLY A 166 -22.72 -3.12 14.03
N GLU A 167 -23.56 -4.15 14.11
CA GLU A 167 -24.35 -4.44 15.31
C GLU A 167 -24.55 -5.95 15.50
N GLY A 168 -24.19 -6.43 16.69
CA GLY A 168 -24.76 -7.66 17.22
C GLY A 168 -26.17 -7.40 17.73
N GLU A 169 -27.11 -8.24 17.28
CA GLU A 169 -28.28 -8.73 18.00
C GLU A 169 -29.25 -7.69 18.63
N SER A 170 -30.44 -7.53 18.05
CA SER A 170 -31.70 -7.81 18.76
C SER A 170 -32.96 -7.50 17.93
N GLY A 171 -33.94 -8.39 18.03
CA GLY A 171 -35.34 -8.01 18.21
C GLY A 171 -36.21 -7.85 16.96
N GLU A 172 -37.00 -8.87 16.68
CA GLU A 172 -38.26 -8.78 15.94
C GLU A 172 -39.14 -7.64 16.46
N GLU A 173 -39.65 -6.76 15.59
CA GLU A 173 -41.01 -6.23 15.74
C GLU A 173 -41.57 -5.74 14.39
N SER A 174 -42.70 -6.34 14.02
CA SER A 174 -43.61 -5.97 12.95
C SER A 174 -44.24 -4.59 13.14
N GLY A 175 -44.51 -3.87 12.06
CA GLY A 175 -45.46 -2.76 12.07
C GLY A 175 -45.49 -1.96 10.77
N ASP A 176 -46.53 -2.18 9.98
CA ASP A 176 -46.94 -1.39 8.82
C ASP A 176 -46.83 0.13 9.04
N GLU A 177 -46.33 0.86 8.05
CA GLU A 177 -46.82 2.20 7.71
C GLU A 177 -46.48 2.57 6.26
N GLU A 178 -47.51 2.51 5.40
CA GLU A 178 -47.50 3.09 4.05
C GLU A 178 -47.16 4.59 4.11
N GLY A 179 -46.13 5.01 3.37
CA GLY A 179 -45.77 6.41 3.18
C GLY A 179 -45.16 6.64 1.79
N PRO A 180 -45.46 7.76 1.10
CA PRO A 180 -45.65 7.76 -0.35
C PRO A 180 -44.39 8.03 -1.19
N GLY A 181 -44.22 7.22 -2.24
CA GLY A 181 -43.98 7.63 -3.63
C GLY A 181 -42.93 8.71 -3.92
N LEU A 182 -41.68 8.27 -4.11
CA LEU A 182 -40.57 9.01 -4.75
C LEU A 182 -40.82 9.27 -6.26
N SER A 183 -41.89 10.00 -6.59
CA SER A 183 -42.26 10.34 -7.97
C SER A 183 -41.75 11.71 -8.44
N TYR A 184 -40.92 12.39 -7.65
CA TYR A 184 -40.53 13.78 -7.90
C TYR A 184 -39.13 14.00 -8.52
N LEU A 185 -38.38 12.94 -8.85
CA LEU A 185 -37.08 13.08 -9.53
C LEU A 185 -37.14 12.79 -11.04
N ASN A 186 -38.32 12.85 -11.66
CA ASN A 186 -38.42 12.99 -13.11
C ASN A 186 -38.51 14.48 -13.50
N LYS A 187 -37.35 15.13 -13.62
CA LYS A 187 -37.25 16.46 -14.21
C LYS A 187 -36.14 16.49 -15.25
N SER A 188 -36.45 15.88 -16.40
CA SER A 188 -35.91 16.25 -17.69
C SER A 188 -36.12 17.75 -17.91
N GLN A 189 -35.08 18.55 -17.70
CA GLN A 189 -34.93 19.90 -18.25
C GLN A 189 -33.50 20.39 -18.01
N PHE A 190 -32.56 19.89 -18.80
CA PHE A 190 -31.41 20.69 -19.20
C PHE A 190 -31.48 20.80 -20.71
N SER A 191 -31.95 21.97 -21.14
CA SER A 191 -31.92 22.46 -22.50
C SER A 191 -30.49 22.76 -22.91
N ASP A 192 -30.12 22.24 -24.07
CA ASP A 192 -29.20 22.81 -25.04
C ASP A 192 -29.03 24.34 -24.90
N ASP A 193 -27.79 24.79 -24.73
CA ASP A 193 -27.33 26.08 -25.24
C ASP A 193 -25.89 25.91 -25.73
N GLU A 194 -25.76 25.81 -27.05
CA GLU A 194 -24.52 25.92 -27.81
C GLU A 194 -24.02 27.36 -27.75
N THR A 195 -22.80 27.60 -27.25
CA THR A 195 -21.98 28.72 -27.74
C THR A 195 -20.50 28.35 -27.73
N ASP A 196 -19.99 28.16 -28.95
CA ASP A 196 -18.60 28.29 -29.39
C ASP A 196 -17.99 29.63 -28.95
N ASP A 197 -16.74 29.62 -28.48
CA ASP A 197 -15.68 30.54 -28.94
C ASP A 197 -14.33 30.17 -28.29
N TYR A 198 -13.65 29.22 -28.93
CA TYR A 198 -12.26 28.87 -28.68
C TYR A 198 -11.33 29.81 -29.45
N VAL A 199 -10.55 30.63 -28.74
CA VAL A 199 -9.48 31.46 -29.33
C VAL A 199 -8.13 30.99 -28.76
N PRO A 200 -7.32 30.24 -29.51
CA PRO A 200 -5.94 29.98 -29.14
C PRO A 200 -5.07 31.18 -29.56
N GLU A 201 -4.43 31.83 -28.59
CA GLU A 201 -3.42 32.84 -28.89
C GLU A 201 -2.17 32.20 -29.52
N GLU A 202 -1.95 32.61 -30.77
CA GLU A 202 -0.74 32.43 -31.55
C GLU A 202 0.39 33.28 -30.92
N ASN A 203 1.33 32.62 -30.24
CA ASN A 203 2.65 33.21 -30.01
C ASN A 203 3.67 32.49 -30.87
N GLY A 204 4.10 33.19 -31.92
CA GLY A 204 5.11 32.76 -32.87
C GLY A 204 6.53 32.79 -32.30
N ASP A 205 7.30 31.85 -32.83
CA ASP A 205 8.72 31.90 -33.22
C ASP A 205 9.73 32.55 -32.26
N GLU A 206 10.64 31.74 -31.70
CA GLU A 206 12.07 31.99 -31.89
C GLU A 206 12.85 30.68 -32.07
N SER A 207 13.20 30.47 -33.33
CA SER A 207 14.25 29.62 -33.86
C SER A 207 15.59 29.64 -33.08
N ARG A 208 16.13 28.46 -32.72
CA ARG A 208 17.59 28.20 -32.65
C ARG A 208 17.93 26.75 -33.03
N GLY A 209 18.25 26.54 -34.30
CA GLY A 209 19.10 25.42 -34.69
C GLY A 209 20.56 25.73 -34.37
N VAL A 210 21.38 24.70 -34.10
CA VAL A 210 22.63 24.37 -34.81
C VAL A 210 23.07 22.95 -34.37
N LYS A 211 23.26 22.09 -35.37
CA LYS A 211 23.99 20.81 -35.30
C LYS A 211 25.50 21.05 -35.34
N ARG A 212 26.32 20.23 -34.64
CA ARG A 212 27.61 19.61 -35.07
C ARG A 212 28.32 19.00 -33.84
N ALA A 213 28.57 17.69 -33.84
CA ALA A 213 29.82 16.99 -34.24
C ALA A 213 30.92 17.11 -33.15
N ALA A 214 31.19 16.05 -32.38
CA ALA A 214 32.15 14.96 -32.64
C ALA A 214 33.62 15.35 -32.41
N SER A 215 34.31 14.69 -31.46
CA SER A 215 35.70 14.18 -31.53
C SER A 215 36.44 14.17 -30.17
N GLY A 216 37.27 13.13 -29.95
CA GLY A 216 38.47 13.15 -29.08
C GLY A 216 38.37 12.27 -27.83
N GLU A 217 38.84 11.01 -27.85
CA GLU A 217 40.23 10.56 -27.51
C GLU A 217 40.40 10.44 -25.98
N ASP A 218 40.42 9.22 -25.41
CA ASP A 218 41.57 8.30 -25.20
C ASP A 218 42.36 8.62 -23.90
N ASP A 219 43.13 7.62 -23.42
CA ASP A 219 43.93 7.50 -22.19
C ASP A 219 43.13 7.13 -20.91
N ASP A 220 43.08 5.86 -20.45
CA ASP A 220 44.18 4.95 -20.06
C ASP A 220 44.96 5.48 -18.83
N GLU A 221 44.64 4.96 -17.63
CA GLU A 221 45.62 4.83 -16.54
C GLU A 221 45.12 3.82 -15.50
N GLU A 222 45.72 2.63 -15.54
CA GLU A 222 45.70 1.65 -14.46
C GLU A 222 46.44 2.14 -13.20
N PRO A 223 46.16 1.52 -12.03
CA PRO A 223 46.57 2.03 -10.73
C PRO A 223 47.94 1.50 -10.29
N GLU A 224 48.83 2.36 -9.78
CA GLU A 224 49.93 1.88 -8.93
C GLU A 224 50.36 2.83 -7.81
N SER A 225 50.58 2.18 -6.66
CA SER A 225 51.57 2.50 -5.62
C SER A 225 51.10 3.47 -4.51
N LYS A 226 51.36 3.28 -3.21
CA LYS A 226 52.39 2.52 -2.47
C LYS A 226 52.09 2.55 -0.95
N LYS A 227 52.50 1.47 -0.26
CA LYS A 227 53.09 1.38 1.12
C LYS A 227 52.19 1.77 2.32
N ALA A 228 52.23 1.13 3.49
CA ALA A 228 53.30 0.53 4.28
C ALA A 228 52.67 -0.52 5.25
N ALA A 229 53.22 -1.73 5.43
CA ALA A 229 54.23 -2.13 6.43
C ALA A 229 53.87 -1.84 7.91
N ALA A 230 53.52 -2.90 8.65
CA ALA A 230 53.89 -3.23 10.04
C ALA A 230 53.17 -4.55 10.42
N ASP A 231 53.86 -5.67 10.65
CA ASP A 231 54.47 -6.08 11.94
C ASP A 231 53.39 -6.65 12.90
N ASP A 232 53.29 -7.98 13.01
CA ASP A 232 53.18 -8.70 14.29
C ASP A 232 53.28 -10.23 14.09
N GLU A 233 54.17 -10.83 14.89
CA GLU A 233 54.47 -12.24 15.24
C GLU A 233 54.07 -13.44 14.35
#